data_AF-A0A6V7IFD3-F1
#
_entry.id   AF-A0A6V7IFD3-F1
#
_cell.length_a   1.000
_cell.length_b   1.000
_cell.length_c   1.000
_cell.angle_alpha   90.00
_cell.angle_beta   90.00
_cell.angle_gamma   90.00
#
_symmetry.space_group_name_H-M   'P 1'
#
loop_
_entity.id
_entity.type
_entity.pdbx_description
1 polymer ?
#
loop_
_entity_poly.entity_id
_entity_poly.type
_entity_poly.pdbx_seq_one_letter_code
_entity_poly.pdbx_strand_id
1 'polypeptide(L)' 'RTGLLSMLDVESSMRGTAESYVAKVKVQHKQNPRLFDPRSLDCRSFGIQHFAGRVTYDASDFL' A
#
# COMPACT_ATOMS: atom_id res chain seq x y z
N ARG A 1 12.97 8.07 -3.85
CA ARG A 1 11.52 8.09 -3.54
C ARG A 1 10.83 7.25 -4.59
N THR A 2 10.25 6.11 -4.22
CA THR A 2 9.51 5.21 -5.13
C THR A 2 8.03 5.43 -4.92
N GLY A 3 7.19 5.41 -5.96
CA GLY A 3 5.74 5.56 -5.84
C GLY A 3 5.02 4.22 -5.63
N LEU A 4 3.77 4.27 -5.17
CA LEU A 4 2.94 3.08 -4.92
C LEU A 4 2.75 2.19 -6.16
N LEU A 5 2.53 2.82 -7.33
CA LEU A 5 2.36 2.10 -8.61
C LEU A 5 3.66 1.45 -9.07
N SER A 6 4.80 2.14 -8.95
CA SER A 6 6.10 1.54 -9.28
C SER A 6 6.44 0.35 -8.38
N MET A 7 6.04 0.39 -7.11
CA MET A 7 6.18 -0.77 -6.22
C MET A 7 5.24 -1.90 -6.62
N LEU A 8 4.04 -1.59 -7.12
CA LEU A 8 3.08 -2.56 -7.60
C LEU A 8 3.61 -3.28 -8.86
N ASP A 9 4.11 -2.52 -9.83
CA ASP A 9 4.71 -3.05 -11.06
C ASP A 9 5.82 -4.07 -10.75
N VAL A 10 6.69 -3.75 -9.78
CA VAL A 10 7.75 -4.65 -9.32
C VAL A 10 7.16 -5.90 -8.67
N GLU A 11 6.18 -5.75 -7.79
CA GLU A 11 5.57 -6.90 -7.10
C GLU A 11 4.86 -7.84 -8.08
N SER A 12 4.10 -7.31 -9.04
CA SER A 12 3.45 -8.09 -10.10
C SER A 12 4.47 -8.80 -10.98
N SER A 13 5.59 -8.15 -11.33
CA SER A 13 6.66 -8.77 -12.13
C SER A 13 7.31 -9.96 -11.43
N MET A 14 7.30 -9.97 -10.10
CA MET A 14 7.85 -11.03 -9.25
C MET A 14 6.81 -12.08 -8.84
N ARG A 15 5.55 -11.95 -9.29
CA ARG A 15 4.42 -12.79 -8.84
C ARG A 15 4.29 -12.79 -7.30
N GLY A 16 4.47 -11.63 -6.67
CA GLY A 16 4.31 -11.45 -5.23
C GLY A 16 2.85 -11.52 -4.77
N THR A 17 2.58 -11.22 -3.50
CA THR A 17 1.22 -11.24 -2.92
C THR A 17 0.78 -9.86 -2.44
N ALA A 18 -0.53 -9.67 -2.28
CA ALA A 18 -1.11 -8.42 -1.79
C ALA A 18 -0.53 -8.04 -0.42
N GLU A 19 -0.33 -9.02 0.46
CA GLU A 19 0.27 -8.83 1.78
C GLU A 19 1.73 -8.36 1.68
N SER A 20 2.53 -8.95 0.79
CA SER A 20 3.94 -8.52 0.62
C SER A 20 4.03 -7.13 0.01
N TYR A 21 3.14 -6.79 -0.93
CA TYR A 21 3.00 -5.44 -1.46
C TYR A 21 2.69 -4.42 -0.36
N VAL A 22 1.65 -4.65 0.43
CA VAL A 22 1.20 -3.74 1.50
C VAL A 22 2.28 -3.60 2.58
N ALA A 23 2.93 -4.69 2.98
CA ALA A 23 4.04 -4.65 3.94
C ALA A 23 5.18 -3.75 3.43
N LYS A 24 5.57 -3.89 2.16
CA LYS A 24 6.61 -3.05 1.54
C LYS A 24 6.17 -1.60 1.46
N VAL A 25 4.93 -1.31 1.07
CA VAL A 25 4.37 0.06 1.05
C VAL A 25 4.47 0.70 2.43
N LYS A 26 4.06 -0.01 3.48
CA LYS A 26 4.12 0.46 4.87
C LYS A 26 5.54 0.77 5.32
N VAL A 27 6.52 -0.06 4.95
CA VAL A 27 7.94 0.17 5.26
C VAL A 27 8.50 1.36 4.47
N GLN A 28 8.32 1.36 3.15
CA GLN A 28 8.90 2.36 2.25
C GLN A 28 8.36 3.77 2.49
N HIS A 29 7.11 3.88 2.95
CA HIS A 29 6.43 5.15 3.16
C HIS A 29 6.08 5.44 4.63
N LYS A 30 6.72 4.75 5.58
CA LYS A 30 6.45 4.90 7.03
C LYS A 30 6.44 6.35 7.54
N GLN A 31 7.29 7.21 6.97
CA GLN A 31 7.42 8.62 7.38
C GLN A 31 6.56 9.58 6.54
N ASN A 32 5.83 9.08 5.53
CA ASN A 32 4.99 9.91 4.70
C ASN A 32 3.66 10.16 5.42
N PRO A 33 3.33 11.41 5.81
CA PRO A 33 2.09 11.71 6.54
C PRO A 33 0.82 11.43 5.71
N ARG A 34 0.96 11.19 4.39
CA ARG A 34 -0.16 10.79 3.54
C ARG A 34 -0.48 9.30 3.61
N LEU A 35 0.43 8.46 4.10
CA LEU A 35 0.14 7.05 4.34
C LEU A 35 -0.38 6.89 5.77
N PHE A 36 -1.47 6.15 5.94
CA PHE A 36 -1.97 5.74 7.25
C PHE A 36 -2.35 4.25 7.25
N ASP A 37 -2.38 3.65 8.43
CA ASP A 37 -2.76 2.24 8.59
C ASP A 37 -4.24 2.12 9.02
N PRO A 38 -5.13 1.64 8.15
CA PRO A 38 -6.55 1.52 8.45
C PRO A 38 -6.82 0.23 9.23
N ARG A 39 -6.85 0.30 10.56
CA ARG A 39 -7.17 -0.83 11.47
C ARG A 39 -6.24 -2.04 11.27
N SER A 40 -5.34 -2.24 12.23
CA SER A 40 -4.18 -3.16 12.19
C SER A 40 -4.46 -4.66 11.93
N LEU A 41 -5.70 -5.08 11.75
CA LEU A 41 -6.08 -6.49 11.59
C LEU A 41 -6.04 -6.96 10.13
N ASP A 42 -6.09 -6.04 9.16
CA ASP A 42 -6.04 -6.40 7.74
C ASP A 42 -4.64 -6.09 7.15
N CYS A 43 -3.89 -7.14 6.87
CA CYS A 43 -2.55 -7.05 6.28
C CYS A 43 -2.57 -6.71 4.78
N ARG A 44 -3.73 -6.70 4.12
CA ARG A 44 -3.89 -6.35 2.69
C ARG A 44 -4.37 -4.93 2.47
N SER A 45 -4.69 -4.21 3.55
CA SER A 45 -5.22 -2.87 3.46
C SER A 45 -4.20 -1.78 3.81
N PHE A 46 -4.29 -0.67 3.10
CA PHE A 46 -3.54 0.56 3.41
C PHE A 46 -4.39 1.80 3.13
N GLY A 47 -4.07 2.90 3.80
CA GLY A 47 -4.82 4.14 3.72
C GLY A 47 -4.02 5.28 3.12
N ILE A 48 -4.64 6.06 2.23
CA ILE A 48 -4.04 7.26 1.64
C ILE A 48 -4.87 8.51 1.96
N GLN A 49 -4.20 9.54 2.46
CA GLN A 49 -4.74 10.89 2.57
C GLN A 49 -4.63 11.59 1.22
N HIS A 50 -5.75 11.68 0.52
CA HIS A 50 -5.92 12.51 -0.65
C HIS A 50 -6.32 13.93 -0.26
N PHE A 51 -6.32 14.83 -1.23
CA PHE A 51 -6.88 16.18 -1.07
C PHE A 51 -8.36 16.13 -0.63
N ALA A 52 -9.15 15.23 -1.22
CA ALA A 52 -10.57 15.09 -0.95
C ALA A 52 -10.92 14.26 0.30
N GLY A 53 -9.92 13.78 1.05
CA GLY A 53 -10.14 12.98 2.26
C GLY A 53 -9.28 11.73 2.35
N ARG A 54 -9.58 10.89 3.34
CA ARG A 54 -8.88 9.62 3.59
C ARG A 54 -9.62 8.48 2.91
N VAL A 55 -8.88 7.68 2.15
CA VAL A 55 -9.40 6.50 1.45
C VAL A 55 -8.62 5.28 1.90
N THR A 56 -9.33 4.20 2.22
CA THR A 56 -8.75 2.88 2.48
C THR A 56 -8.85 2.04 1.21
N TYR A 57 -7.75 1.42 0.84
CA TYR A 57 -7.66 0.49 -0.27
C TYR A 57 -7.47 -0.92 0.27
N ASP A 58 -8.22 -1.86 -0.29
CA ASP A 58 -8.00 -3.30 -0.17
C ASP A 58 -7.19 -3.74 -1.40
N ALA A 59 -6.00 -4.32 -1.17
CA ALA A 59 -5.07 -4.71 -2.23
C ALA A 59 -5.29 -6.16 -2.72
N SER A 60 -6.32 -6.87 -2.26
CA SER A 60 -6.52 -8.29 -2.55
C SER A 60 -6.46 -8.65 -4.04
N ASP A 61 -6.95 -7.77 -4.93
CA ASP A 61 -7.02 -7.98 -6.38
C ASP A 61 -6.09 -7.05 -7.18
N PHE A 62 -5.01 -6.58 -6.58
CA PHE A 62 -4.08 -5.64 -7.24
C PHE A 62 -3.00 -6.31 -8.11
N LEU A 63 -2.71 -7.61 -7.91
CA LEU A 63 -1.55 -8.31 -8.48
C LEU A 63 -1.91 -9.41 -9.48
#